data_AF-A0A964GGY9-F1
#
_entry.id   AF-A0A964GGY9-F1
#
_cell.length_a   1.000
_cell.length_b   1.000
_cell.length_c   1.000
_cell.angle_alpha   90.00
_cell.angle_beta   90.00
_cell.angle_gamma   90.00
#
_symmetry.space_group_name_H-M   'P 1'
#
loop_
_entity.id
_entity.type
_entity.pdbx_description
1 polymer ?
#
loop_
_entity_poly.entity_id
_entity_poly.type
_entity_poly.pdbx_seq_one_letter_code
_entity_poly.pdbx_strand_id
1 'polypeptide(L)'
;MTAANQVGAARECAALLRLGRDVEGAVRMVELFDAVLAQVDAEAGAVVLQAMLDAQQRQDWLALADYLEYELVHLIEQGASR
;
A
#
# COMPACT_ATOMS: atom_id res chain seq x y z
N MET A 1 13.65 4.99 4.42
CA MET A 1 13.15 5.29 3.07
C MET A 1 12.59 6.70 3.07
N THR A 2 12.70 7.45 1.98
CA THR A 2 12.00 8.74 1.81
C THR A 2 10.54 8.50 1.39
N ALA A 3 9.69 9.52 1.53
CA ALA A 3 8.31 9.51 1.05
C ALA A 3 8.22 9.13 -0.44
N ALA A 4 9.07 9.72 -1.29
CA ALA A 4 9.13 9.39 -2.71
C ALA A 4 9.44 7.91 -2.98
N ASN A 5 10.34 7.30 -2.18
CA ASN A 5 10.67 5.88 -2.32
C ASN A 5 9.50 4.98 -1.86
N GLN A 6 8.76 5.39 -0.83
CA GLN A 6 7.58 4.67 -0.35
C GLN A 6 6.44 4.71 -1.37
N VAL A 7 6.16 5.88 -1.96
CA VAL A 7 5.18 6.03 -3.04
C VAL A 7 5.57 5.19 -4.26
N GLY A 8 6.86 5.19 -4.63
CA GLY A 8 7.37 4.32 -5.68
C GLY A 8 7.14 2.84 -5.41
N ALA A 9 7.44 2.38 -4.19
CA ALA A 9 7.22 0.99 -3.77
C ALA A 9 5.73 0.61 -3.71
N ALA A 10 4.85 1.52 -3.32
CA ALA A 10 3.40 1.29 -3.33
C ALA A 10 2.88 1.10 -4.77
N ARG A 11 3.31 1.96 -5.69
CA ARG A 11 2.99 1.84 -7.13
C ARG A 11 3.57 0.58 -7.76
N GLU A 12 4.76 0.17 -7.34
CA GLU A 12 5.37 -1.09 -7.76
C GLU A 12 4.52 -2.30 -7.34
N CYS A 13 4.05 -2.33 -6.08
CA CYS A 13 3.14 -3.37 -5.60
C CYS A 13 1.85 -3.40 -6.43
N ALA A 14 1.24 -2.23 -6.67
CA ALA A 14 0.03 -2.11 -7.49
C ALA A 14 0.24 -2.66 -8.91
N ALA A 15 1.37 -2.32 -9.54
CA ALA A 15 1.72 -2.84 -10.86
C ALA A 15 1.88 -4.37 -10.88
N LEU A 16 2.55 -4.96 -9.88
CA LEU A 16 2.69 -6.41 -9.76
C LEU A 16 1.34 -7.11 -9.67
N LEU A 17 0.44 -6.59 -8.83
CA LEU A 17 -0.90 -7.14 -8.64
C LEU A 17 -1.74 -7.08 -9.93
N ARG A 18 -1.70 -5.94 -10.66
CA ARG A 18 -2.40 -5.81 -11.95
C ARG A 18 -1.86 -6.73 -13.04
N LEU A 19 -0.58 -7.10 -12.97
CA LEU A 19 0.04 -8.08 -13.85
C LEU A 19 -0.24 -9.53 -13.43
N GLY A 20 -1.03 -9.77 -12.37
CA GLY A 20 -1.31 -11.10 -11.84
C GLY A 20 -0.12 -11.73 -11.13
N ARG A 21 0.86 -10.93 -10.68
CA ARG A 21 2.02 -11.38 -9.89
C ARG A 21 1.73 -11.19 -8.40
N ASP A 22 0.64 -11.75 -7.92
CA ASP A 22 0.12 -11.56 -6.56
C ASP A 22 1.08 -12.05 -5.48
N VAL A 23 1.76 -13.18 -5.70
CA VAL A 23 2.77 -13.70 -4.75
C VAL A 23 3.93 -12.71 -4.58
N GLU A 24 4.42 -12.14 -5.67
CA GLU A 24 5.53 -11.17 -5.63
C GLU A 24 5.09 -9.82 -5.09
N GLY A 25 3.89 -9.36 -5.48
CA GLY A 25 3.25 -8.18 -4.92
C GLY A 25 3.10 -8.30 -3.40
N ALA A 26 2.64 -9.46 -2.90
CA ALA A 26 2.50 -9.71 -1.47
C ALA A 26 3.84 -9.66 -0.72
N VAL A 27 4.91 -10.27 -1.27
CA VAL A 27 6.25 -10.19 -0.68
C VAL A 27 6.74 -8.74 -0.64
N ARG A 28 6.58 -8.00 -1.73
CA ARG A 28 6.98 -6.59 -1.81
C ARG A 28 6.19 -5.70 -0.84
N MET A 29 4.91 -6.00 -0.63
CA MET A 29 4.05 -5.28 0.32
C MET A 29 4.54 -5.39 1.77
N VAL A 30 5.13 -6.53 2.17
CA VAL A 30 5.69 -6.68 3.53
C VAL A 30 6.80 -5.65 3.76
N GLU A 31 7.72 -5.51 2.81
CA GLU A 31 8.81 -4.53 2.88
C GLU A 31 8.30 -3.08 2.88
N LEU A 32 7.26 -2.80 2.09
CA LEU A 32 6.60 -1.49 2.05
C LEU A 32 5.99 -1.14 3.41
N PHE A 33 5.24 -2.05 4.02
CA PHE A 33 4.53 -1.77 5.26
C PHE A 33 5.46 -1.58 6.46
N ASP A 34 6.56 -2.34 6.54
CA ASP A 34 7.62 -2.10 7.53
C ASP A 34 8.14 -0.66 7.48
N ALA A 35 8.18 -0.05 6.29
CA ALA A 35 8.66 1.31 6.09
C ALA A 35 7.60 2.39 6.28
N VAL A 36 6.30 2.08 6.14
CA VAL A 36 5.21 3.09 6.05
C VAL A 36 4.34 3.16 7.31
N LEU A 37 4.12 2.04 8.01
CA LEU A 37 3.14 1.98 9.11
C LEU A 37 3.40 2.98 10.25
N ALA A 38 4.66 3.30 10.54
CA ALA A 38 5.03 4.25 11.59
C ALA A 38 4.86 5.73 11.20
N GLN A 39 4.63 6.03 9.91
CA GLN A 39 4.63 7.39 9.36
C GLN A 39 3.23 7.89 8.98
N VAL A 40 2.28 6.97 8.80
CA VAL A 40 0.90 7.31 8.49
C VAL A 40 0.11 7.59 9.76
N ASP A 41 -0.92 8.41 9.61
CA ASP A 41 -1.89 8.63 10.69
C ASP A 41 -2.54 7.30 11.10
N ALA A 42 -2.62 7.02 12.41
CA ALA A 42 -3.04 5.71 12.88
C ALA A 42 -4.53 5.42 12.59
N GLU A 43 -5.40 6.42 12.70
CA GLU A 43 -6.83 6.24 12.49
C GLU A 43 -7.15 6.11 11.00
N ALA A 44 -6.64 7.03 10.19
CA ALA A 44 -6.83 6.97 8.73
C ALA A 44 -6.12 5.74 8.12
N GLY A 45 -4.94 5.40 8.64
CA GLY A 45 -4.19 4.21 8.25
C GLY A 45 -4.94 2.91 8.54
N ALA A 46 -5.57 2.78 9.71
CA ALA A 46 -6.34 1.58 10.06
C ALA A 46 -7.49 1.31 9.07
N VAL A 47 -8.19 2.36 8.63
CA VAL A 47 -9.29 2.23 7.64
C VAL A 47 -8.79 1.68 6.30
N VAL A 48 -7.70 2.25 5.77
CA VAL A 48 -7.13 1.82 4.48
C VAL A 48 -6.57 0.41 4.59
N LEU A 49 -5.85 0.09 5.68
CA LEU A 49 -5.29 -1.25 5.90
C LEU A 49 -6.38 -2.32 6.02
N GLN A 50 -7.51 -2.01 6.66
CA GLN A 50 -8.63 -2.94 6.73
C GLN A 50 -9.23 -3.20 5.34
N ALA A 51 -9.42 -2.16 4.53
CA ALA A 51 -9.95 -2.30 3.17
C ALA A 51 -9.02 -3.13 2.26
N MET A 52 -7.70 -2.94 2.42
CA MET A 52 -6.68 -3.75 1.75
C MET A 52 -6.72 -5.21 2.19
N LEU A 53 -6.83 -5.47 3.50
CA LEU A 53 -6.95 -6.83 4.04
C LEU A 53 -8.21 -7.53 3.51
N ASP A 54 -9.34 -6.83 3.47
CA ASP A 54 -10.59 -7.36 2.93
C ASP A 54 -10.46 -7.70 1.44
N ALA A 55 -9.75 -6.88 0.65
CA ALA A 55 -9.44 -7.17 -0.75
C ALA A 55 -8.55 -8.42 -0.87
N GLN A 56 -7.51 -8.54 -0.04
CA GLN A 56 -6.65 -9.73 -0.01
C GLN A 56 -7.43 -11.02 0.31
N GLN A 57 -8.33 -10.98 1.30
CA GLN A 57 -9.15 -12.14 1.67
C GLN A 57 -10.07 -12.61 0.55
N ARG A 58 -10.56 -11.68 -0.28
CA ARG A 58 -11.37 -11.97 -1.47
C ARG A 58 -10.55 -12.28 -2.72
N GLN A 59 -9.22 -12.23 -2.64
CA GLN A 59 -8.31 -12.31 -3.79
C GLN A 59 -8.61 -11.24 -4.86
N ASP A 60 -9.13 -10.09 -4.42
CA ASP A 60 -9.45 -8.95 -5.28
C ASP A 60 -8.19 -8.10 -5.51
N TRP A 61 -7.30 -8.61 -6.35
CA TRP A 61 -6.00 -8.00 -6.60
C TRP A 61 -6.07 -6.65 -7.31
N LEU A 62 -7.14 -6.39 -8.05
CA LEU A 62 -7.37 -5.08 -8.68
C LEU A 62 -7.77 -4.04 -7.63
N ALA A 63 -8.72 -4.36 -6.74
CA ALA A 63 -9.06 -3.45 -5.65
C ALA A 63 -7.87 -3.20 -4.72
N LEU A 64 -7.07 -4.24 -4.42
CA LEU A 64 -5.86 -4.07 -3.62
C LEU A 64 -4.84 -3.14 -4.30
N ALA A 65 -4.67 -3.25 -5.62
CA ALA A 65 -3.79 -2.38 -6.38
C ALA A 65 -4.26 -0.92 -6.37
N ASP A 66 -5.57 -0.68 -6.40
CA ASP A 66 -6.13 0.67 -6.32
C ASP A 66 -5.81 1.31 -4.95
N TYR A 67 -6.04 0.59 -3.84
CA TYR A 67 -5.70 1.08 -2.51
C TYR A 67 -4.21 1.40 -2.33
N LEU A 68 -3.32 0.57 -2.92
CA LEU A 68 -1.88 0.80 -2.91
C LEU A 68 -1.48 2.05 -3.69
N GLU A 69 -2.13 2.31 -4.82
CA GLU A 69 -1.76 3.41 -5.73
C GLU A 69 -2.33 4.77 -5.32
N TYR A 70 -3.50 4.78 -4.66
CA TYR A 70 -4.22 6.01 -4.35
C TYR A 70 -4.26 6.29 -2.85
N GLU A 71 -5.03 5.53 -2.08
CA GLU A 71 -5.26 5.82 -0.66
C GLU A 71 -3.99 5.73 0.17
N LEU A 72 -3.18 4.68 -0.02
CA LEU A 72 -1.92 4.52 0.71
C LEU A 72 -0.91 5.61 0.32
N VAL A 73 -0.80 5.94 -0.96
CA VAL A 73 0.05 7.04 -1.44
C VAL A 73 -0.36 8.36 -0.82
N HIS A 74 -1.66 8.64 -0.77
CA HIS A 74 -2.19 9.84 -0.14
C HIS A 74 -1.80 9.92 1.35
N LEU A 75 -1.92 8.82 2.10
CA LEU A 75 -1.51 8.76 3.50
C LEU A 75 0.00 8.97 3.69
N ILE A 76 0.83 8.41 2.82
CA ILE A 76 2.29 8.61 2.84
C ILE A 76 2.64 10.08 2.62
N GLU A 77 2.02 10.72 1.62
CA GLU A 77 2.27 12.13 1.28
C GLU A 77 1.80 13.08 2.39
N GLN A 78 0.67 12.76 3.04
CA GLN A 78 0.18 13.50 4.21
C GLN A 78 1.13 13.38 5.40
N GLY A 79 1.62 12.17 5.70
CA GLY A 79 2.58 11.93 6.77
C GLY A 79 3.91 12.65 6.56
N ALA A 80 4.38 12.72 5.30
CA ALA A 80 5.60 13.42 4.93
C ALA A 80 5.50 14.96 5.03
N SER A 81 4.28 15.49 5.07
CA SER A 81 4.01 16.93 5.16
C SER A 81 3.85 17.43 6.62
N ARG A 82 3.98 16.53 7.61
CA ARG A 82 3.98 16.86 9.05
C ARG A 82 5.40 17.05 9.56
#